data_AF-A0A1I1EG22-F1
#
_entry.id   AF-A0A1I1EG22-F1
#
_cell.length_a   1.000
_cell.length_b   1.000
_cell.length_c   1.000
_cell.angle_alpha   90.00
_cell.angle_beta   90.00
_cell.angle_gamma   90.00
#
_symmetry.space_group_name_H-M   'P 1'
#
loop_
_entity.id
_entity.type
_entity.pdbx_description
1 polymer ?
#
loop_
_entity_poly.entity_id
_entity_poly.type
_entity_poly.pdbx_seq_one_letter_code
_entity_poly.pdbx_strand_id
1 'polypeptide(L)'
;MIDPALGRPAGPVLVAIGEHDTFTPPRMGRELAATCRESWFAEVLRADHMVHLERTAEVADLAGRFFAGLPITGLPYLRRAECLSPAAAAAGAAQPLSGSGRP
;
A
#
# COMPACT_ATOMS: atom_id res chain seq x y z
N MET A 1 1.82 -22.02 9.21
CA MET A 1 2.33 -22.47 7.90
C MET A 1 1.33 -21.98 6.86
N ILE A 2 1.75 -21.16 5.89
CA ILE A 2 0.86 -20.72 4.80
C ILE A 2 0.65 -21.93 3.88
N ASP A 3 -0.59 -22.27 3.58
CA ASP A 3 -0.94 -23.35 2.66
C ASP A 3 -0.58 -22.94 1.22
N PRO A 4 0.38 -23.62 0.55
CA PRO A 4 0.74 -23.30 -0.83
C PRO A 4 -0.39 -23.58 -1.83
N ALA A 5 -1.41 -24.37 -1.45
CA ALA A 5 -2.59 -24.62 -2.28
C ALA A 5 -3.58 -23.45 -2.30
N LEU A 6 -3.46 -22.48 -1.37
CA LEU A 6 -4.38 -21.33 -1.31
C LEU A 6 -4.22 -20.34 -2.48
N GLY A 7 -3.25 -20.57 -3.37
CA GLY A 7 -3.01 -19.73 -4.53
C GLY A 7 -2.57 -18.30 -4.17
N ARG A 8 -2.46 -17.44 -5.18
CA ARG A 8 -2.20 -16.01 -4.96
C ARG A 8 -3.49 -15.32 -4.51
N PRO A 9 -3.43 -14.26 -3.69
CA PRO A 9 -4.60 -13.45 -3.37
C PRO A 9 -5.32 -13.01 -4.65
N ALA A 10 -6.64 -13.23 -4.69
CA ALA A 10 -7.47 -12.90 -5.85
C ALA A 10 -7.76 -11.39 -5.97
N GLY A 11 -7.79 -10.69 -4.83
CA GLY A 11 -8.05 -9.25 -4.75
C GLY A 11 -6.77 -8.40 -4.70
N PRO A 12 -6.92 -7.07 -4.70
CA PRO A 12 -5.81 -6.14 -4.53
C PRO A 12 -5.04 -6.39 -3.22
N VAL A 13 -3.73 -6.24 -3.27
CA VAL A 13 -2.83 -6.42 -2.13
C VAL A 13 -2.12 -5.11 -1.80
N LEU A 14 -2.04 -4.78 -0.52
CA LEU A 14 -1.16 -3.72 -0.02
C LEU A 14 -0.06 -4.36 0.84
N VAL A 15 1.19 -4.13 0.46
CA VAL A 15 2.37 -4.44 1.28
C VAL A 15 2.89 -3.15 1.89
N ALA A 16 2.74 -3.00 3.20
CA ALA A 16 3.25 -1.86 3.96
C ALA A 16 4.41 -2.32 4.87
N ILE A 17 5.57 -1.67 4.76
CA ILE A 17 6.80 -2.00 5.49
C ILE A 17 7.42 -0.73 6.06
N GLY A 18 8.04 -0.81 7.24
CA GLY A 18 8.85 0.27 7.79
C GLY A 18 10.15 0.45 7.00
N GLU A 19 10.55 1.70 6.69
CA GLU A 19 11.73 1.97 5.89
C GLU A 19 13.06 1.45 6.48
N HIS A 20 13.07 1.14 7.79
CA HIS A 20 14.23 0.62 8.51
C HIS A 20 14.12 -0.87 8.84
N ASP A 21 13.08 -1.56 8.38
CA ASP A 21 12.91 -3.00 8.64
C ASP A 21 14.16 -3.78 8.18
N THR A 22 14.84 -4.43 9.14
CA THR A 22 16.00 -5.29 8.85
C THR A 22 15.65 -6.78 8.89
N PHE A 23 14.50 -7.14 9.45
CA PHE A 23 14.02 -8.52 9.55
C PHE A 23 13.34 -8.97 8.26
N THR A 24 12.48 -8.12 7.69
CA THR A 24 11.88 -8.27 6.36
C THR A 24 12.11 -6.99 5.54
N PRO A 25 13.31 -6.81 4.96
CA PRO A 25 13.68 -5.52 4.40
C PRO A 25 12.77 -5.01 3.27
N PRO A 26 12.67 -3.68 3.05
CA PRO A 26 11.83 -3.08 2.00
C PRO A 26 11.98 -3.74 0.62
N ARG A 27 13.20 -4.13 0.24
CA ARG A 27 13.45 -4.87 -1.02
C ARG A 27 12.64 -6.17 -1.12
N MET A 28 12.56 -6.92 -0.03
CA MET A 28 11.87 -8.22 0.02
C MET A 28 10.36 -8.04 0.00
N GLY A 29 9.83 -7.03 0.69
CA GLY A 29 8.41 -6.69 0.59
C GLY A 29 8.00 -6.22 -0.80
N ARG A 30 8.87 -5.44 -1.46
CA ARG A 30 8.65 -5.00 -2.84
C ARG A 30 8.66 -6.18 -3.82
N GLU A 31 9.60 -7.12 -3.66
CA GLU A 31 9.65 -8.37 -4.42
C GLU A 31 8.39 -9.22 -4.20
N LEU A 32 7.93 -9.36 -2.95
CA LEU A 32 6.68 -10.04 -2.62
C LEU A 32 5.48 -9.40 -3.32
N ALA A 33 5.34 -8.08 -3.21
CA ALA A 33 4.26 -7.34 -3.85
C ALA A 33 4.25 -7.56 -5.38
N ALA A 34 5.42 -7.59 -6.02
CA ALA A 34 5.53 -7.86 -7.46
C ALA A 34 5.05 -9.27 -7.88
N THR A 35 4.89 -10.22 -6.95
CA THR A 35 4.31 -11.54 -7.25
C THR A 35 2.79 -11.54 -7.29
N CYS A 36 2.14 -10.52 -6.71
CA CYS A 36 0.69 -10.39 -6.66
C CYS A 36 0.14 -9.84 -8.00
N ARG A 37 -1.11 -10.21 -8.33
CA ARG A 37 -1.75 -9.79 -9.60
C ARG A 37 -2.08 -8.31 -9.61
N GLU A 38 -2.58 -7.81 -8.48
CA GLU A 38 -2.93 -6.41 -8.22
C GLU A 38 -2.31 -6.02 -6.88
N SER A 39 -1.36 -5.09 -6.89
CA SER A 39 -0.59 -4.78 -5.69
C SER A 39 -0.04 -3.36 -5.63
N TRP A 40 0.01 -2.88 -4.39
CA TRP A 40 0.73 -1.69 -3.97
C TRP A 40 1.82 -2.05 -2.97
N PHE A 41 2.92 -1.32 -3.05
CA PHE A 41 4.03 -1.37 -2.10
C PHE A 41 4.22 0.01 -1.48
N ALA A 42 4.24 0.08 -0.14
CA ALA A 42 4.39 1.31 0.61
C ALA A 42 5.49 1.18 1.68
N GLU A 43 6.41 2.15 1.69
CA GLU A 43 7.44 2.30 2.71
C GLU A 43 7.02 3.41 3.69
N VAL A 44 6.81 3.05 4.95
CA VAL A 44 6.42 3.99 6.02
C VAL A 44 7.67 4.61 6.61
N LEU A 45 7.70 5.95 6.68
CA LEU A 45 8.81 6.71 7.24
C LEU A 45 8.98 6.40 8.73
N ARG A 46 10.23 6.46 9.21
CA ARG A 46 10.59 6.37 10.62
C ARG A 46 9.95 5.17 11.33
N ALA A 47 9.95 4.02 10.68
CA ALA A 47 9.43 2.77 11.21
C ALA A 47 10.32 1.58 10.84
N ASP A 48 10.36 0.58 11.70
CA ASP A 48 11.05 -0.70 11.57
C ASP A 48 10.03 -1.83 11.37
N HIS A 49 10.39 -3.07 11.71
CA HIS A 49 9.61 -4.28 11.48
C HIS A 49 8.19 -4.23 12.06
N MET A 50 8.03 -3.63 13.24
CA MET A 50 6.75 -3.55 13.93
C MET A 50 5.97 -2.27 13.54
N VAL A 51 5.99 -1.91 12.25
CA VAL A 51 5.40 -0.68 11.69
C VAL A 51 3.97 -0.40 12.17
N HIS A 52 3.15 -1.44 12.36
CA HIS A 52 1.76 -1.34 12.81
C HIS A 52 1.61 -1.00 14.31
N LEU A 53 2.67 -1.19 15.12
CA LEU A 53 2.74 -0.75 16.51
C LEU A 53 3.44 0.62 16.65
N GLU A 54 4.41 0.89 15.79
CA GLU A 54 5.21 2.12 15.82
C GLU A 54 4.47 3.31 15.21
N ARG A 55 3.70 3.07 14.16
CA ARG A 55 2.98 4.07 13.35
C ARG A 55 1.51 3.68 13.16
N THR A 56 0.84 3.31 14.26
CA THR A 56 -0.52 2.75 14.27
C THR A 56 -1.53 3.61 13.51
N ALA A 57 -1.51 4.93 13.73
CA ALA A 57 -2.46 5.86 13.10
C ALA A 57 -2.25 5.94 11.59
N GLU A 58 -1.00 5.98 11.15
CA GLU A 58 -0.63 6.04 9.74
C GLU A 58 -0.92 4.72 9.02
N VAL A 59 -0.65 3.59 9.66
CA VAL A 59 -1.01 2.27 9.11
C VAL A 59 -2.53 2.12 9.01
N ALA A 60 -3.29 2.59 10.00
CA ALA A 60 -4.75 2.58 9.96
C ALA A 60 -5.30 3.50 8.85
N ASP A 61 -4.78 4.71 8.69
CA ASP A 61 -5.16 5.63 7.59
C ASP A 61 -4.83 5.02 6.23
N LEU A 62 -3.63 4.45 6.07
CA LEU A 62 -3.19 3.81 4.83
C LEU A 62 -4.09 2.63 4.46
N ALA A 63 -4.39 1.75 5.42
CA ALA A 63 -5.29 0.62 5.20
C ALA A 63 -6.71 1.10 4.86
N GLY A 64 -7.22 2.10 5.58
CA GLY A 64 -8.53 2.68 5.32
C GLY A 64 -8.64 3.27 3.90
N ARG A 65 -7.64 4.03 3.46
CA ARG A 65 -7.57 4.56 2.09
C ARG A 65 -7.54 3.45 1.05
N PHE A 66 -6.70 2.43 1.26
CA PHE A 66 -6.60 1.30 0.37
C PHE A 66 -7.93 0.56 0.21
N PHE A 67 -8.62 0.25 1.31
CA PHE A 67 -9.92 -0.41 1.27
C PHE A 67 -11.02 0.45 0.65
N ALA A 68 -10.92 1.78 0.79
CA ALA A 68 -11.85 2.73 0.19
C ALA A 68 -11.54 3.08 -1.28
N GLY A 69 -10.46 2.53 -1.86
CA GLY A 69 -10.01 2.89 -3.21
C GLY A 69 -9.57 4.36 -3.33
N LEU A 70 -9.11 4.97 -2.24
CA LEU A 70 -8.60 6.33 -2.21
C LEU A 70 -7.11 6.37 -2.58
N PRO A 71 -6.59 7.53 -3.03
CA PRO A 71 -5.17 7.69 -3.31
C PRO A 71 -4.30 7.41 -2.07
N ILE A 72 -3.26 6.59 -2.27
CA ILE A 72 -2.24 6.24 -1.26
C ILE A 72 -0.83 6.75 -1.62
N THR A 73 -0.70 7.57 -2.67
CA THR A 73 0.55 8.24 -3.04
C THR A 73 0.62 9.64 -2.44
N GLY A 74 1.85 10.16 -2.23
CA GLY A 74 2.07 11.52 -1.73
C GLY A 74 1.67 11.76 -0.27
N LEU A 75 1.41 10.69 0.49
CA LEU A 75 1.09 10.78 1.91
C LEU A 75 2.34 11.19 2.71
N PRO A 76 2.22 12.11 3.69
CA PRO A 76 3.38 12.71 4.37
C PRO A 76 4.14 11.72 5.26
N TYR A 77 3.53 10.57 5.57
CA TYR A 77 4.13 9.51 6.37
C TYR A 77 4.73 8.38 5.52
N LEU A 78 4.67 8.48 4.19
CA LEU A 78 5.26 7.51 3.28
C LEU A 78 6.54 8.06 2.67
N ARG A 79 7.58 7.22 2.66
CA ARG A 79 8.80 7.46 1.91
C ARG A 79 8.57 7.22 0.43
N ARG A 80 7.80 6.17 0.14
CA ARG A 80 7.54 5.67 -1.21
C ARG A 80 6.20 4.94 -1.22
N ALA A 81 5.46 5.10 -2.30
CA ALA A 81 4.26 4.33 -2.61
C ALA A 81 4.25 4.01 -4.09
N GLU A 82 4.25 2.73 -4.44
CA GLU A 82 4.32 2.26 -5.82
C GLU A 82 3.20 1.30 -6.13
N CYS A 83 2.60 1.51 -7.30
CA CYS A 83 1.76 0.51 -7.92
C CYS A 83 2.66 -0.43 -8.73
N LEU A 84 2.79 -1.69 -8.30
CA LEU A 84 3.66 -2.68 -8.96
C LEU A 84 2.92 -3.51 -10.02
N SER A 85 1.62 -3.27 -10.18
CA SER A 85 0.75 -3.94 -11.15
C SER A 85 -0.10 -2.92 -11.91
N PRO A 86 -0.16 -2.94 -13.26
CA PRO A 86 -0.89 -1.94 -14.03
C PRO A 86 -2.39 -1.83 -13.71
N ALA A 87 -3.05 -2.93 -13.30
CA ALA A 87 -4.48 -2.95 -12.98
C ALA A 87 -4.85 -2.13 -11.73
N ALA A 88 -3.93 -2.00 -10.77
CA ALA A 88 -4.17 -1.26 -9.53
C ALA A 88 -3.94 0.27 -9.68
N ALA A 89 -3.28 0.72 -10.75
CA ALA A 89 -3.02 2.15 -11.01
C ALA A 89 -4.30 2.93 -11.36
N ALA A 90 -5.30 2.28 -11.95
CA ALA A 90 -6.59 2.88 -12.29
C ALA A 90 -7.40 3.28 -11.04
N ALA A 91 -7.22 2.57 -9.92
CA ALA A 91 -7.84 2.92 -8.63
C ALA A 91 -7.16 4.12 -7.96
N GLY A 92 -5.88 4.41 -8.25
CA GLY A 92 -5.13 5.51 -7.65
C GLY A 92 -5.26 6.86 -8.36
N ALA A 93 -5.90 6.92 -9.53
CA ALA A 93 -5.95 8.09 -10.39
C ALA A 93 -7.32 8.81 -10.40
N ALA A 94 -8.24 8.48 -9.49
CA ALA A 94 -9.54 9.15 -9.41
C ALA A 94 -9.34 10.67 -9.23
N GLN A 95 -9.69 11.43 -10.27
CA GLN A 95 -9.58 12.88 -10.35
C GLN A 95 -10.39 13.56 -9.22
N PRO A 96 -9.98 14.76 -8.76
CA PRO A 96 -10.83 15.54 -7.87
C PRO A 96 -12.17 15.79 -8.55
N LEU A 97 -13.26 15.53 -7.82
CA LEU A 97 -14.62 15.92 -8.21
C LEU A 97 -14.60 17.41 -8.55
N SER A 98 -14.65 17.73 -9.85
CA SER A 98 -14.89 19.09 -10.30
C SER A 98 -16.29 19.46 -9.84
N GLY A 99 -16.35 20.25 -8.77
CA GLY A 99 -17.59 20.87 -8.33
C GLY A 99 -18.07 21.82 -9.42
N SER A 100 -18.88 21.32 -10.35
CA SER A 100 -19.65 22.14 -11.27
C SER A 100 -20.61 22.98 -10.43
N GLY A 101 -20.39 24.28 -10.44
CA GLY A 101 -21.31 25.20 -9.82
C GLY A 101 -22.68 25.22 -10.49
N ARG A 102 -23.53 26.00 -9.82
CA ARG A 102 -24.75 26.68 -10.28
C ARG A 102 -26.09 25.98 -10.07
N PRO A 103 -27.18 26.77 -9.92
CA PRO A 103 -27.30 28.22 -10.14
C PRO A 103 -27.17 29.11 -8.90
#